data_AF-A0A428X0B1-F1
#
_entry.id   AF-A0A428X0B1-F1
#
_cell.length_a   1.000
_cell.length_b   1.000
_cell.length_c   1.000
_cell.angle_alpha   90.00
_cell.angle_beta   90.00
_cell.angle_gamma   90.00
#
_symmetry.space_group_name_H-M   'P 1'
#
loop_
_entity.id
_entity.type
_entity.pdbx_description
1 polymer ?
#
loop_
_entity_poly.entity_id
_entity_poly.type
_entity_poly.pdbx_seq_one_letter_code
_entity_poly.pdbx_strand_id
1 'polypeptide(L)'
;MTGRAWPFLVARGRRRGYSALLVPGFLREHGFLEATAIPLDDVPSRAVATPHGVLVWAEHAVTAAEARGEPRDEYGRPLVLLHGFLCPDGEPVTASAALAWTTTAALTTYGRFLADEEGFRTDRSEPFPIEVAAVARPRVAPPEEPARPVRGLVGAGAAALVVAGAVAAVVGFASAGDDAPVLSPCARDVVELTGTPTVPAATCVRDGKPVPYSLPPSRRP
;
A
#
# COMPACT_ATOMS: atom_id res chain seq x y z
N MET A 1 10.27 -23.07 3.45
CA MET A 1 10.60 -23.07 2.01
C MET A 1 11.51 -21.88 1.74
N THR A 2 12.47 -21.95 0.83
CA THR A 2 13.31 -20.78 0.49
C THR A 2 12.62 -19.97 -0.60
N GLY A 3 12.32 -18.71 -0.31
CA GLY A 3 11.84 -17.71 -1.25
C GLY A 3 12.90 -16.63 -1.51
N ARG A 4 12.49 -15.58 -2.23
CA ARG A 4 13.29 -14.39 -2.49
C ARG A 4 12.62 -13.16 -1.91
N ALA A 5 13.44 -12.26 -1.39
CA ALA A 5 13.03 -10.95 -0.95
C ALA A 5 13.92 -9.87 -1.59
N TRP A 6 13.39 -8.66 -1.74
CA TRP A 6 14.10 -7.53 -2.33
C TRP A 6 14.13 -6.38 -1.33
N PRO A 7 15.31 -5.84 -0.98
CA PRO A 7 15.38 -4.71 -0.08
C PRO A 7 14.79 -3.47 -0.75
N PHE A 8 14.23 -2.59 0.05
CA PHE A 8 13.77 -1.29 -0.38
C PHE A 8 14.10 -0.22 0.67
N LEU A 9 14.08 1.03 0.22
CA LEU A 9 14.29 2.20 1.06
C LEU A 9 13.39 3.33 0.60
N VAL A 10 12.57 3.85 1.50
CA VAL A 10 11.91 5.15 1.39
C VAL A 10 12.51 6.06 2.46
N ALA A 11 13.00 7.22 2.06
CA ALA A 11 13.63 8.15 2.98
C ALA A 11 13.41 9.60 2.57
N ARG A 12 13.55 10.49 3.56
CA ARG A 12 13.61 11.94 3.33
C ARG A 12 15.07 12.39 3.20
N GLY A 13 15.33 13.38 2.36
CA GLY A 13 16.63 14.06 2.30
C GLY A 13 16.69 15.34 3.12
N ARG A 14 17.75 16.13 2.95
CA ARG A 14 17.89 17.40 3.65
C ARG A 14 17.03 18.50 3.02
N ARG A 15 16.80 18.40 1.71
CA ARG A 15 16.09 19.37 0.87
C ARG A 15 14.92 18.73 0.12
N ARG A 16 14.89 17.40 0.02
CA ARG A 16 13.85 16.61 -0.63
C ARG A 16 12.96 15.93 0.39
N GLY A 17 11.66 15.86 0.07
CA GLY A 17 10.66 15.09 0.82
C GLY A 17 10.93 13.59 0.81
N TYR A 18 10.00 12.81 1.35
CA TYR A 18 10.06 11.35 1.26
C TYR A 18 10.04 10.90 -0.21
N SER A 19 10.94 9.99 -0.56
CA SER A 19 10.98 9.36 -1.87
C SER A 19 11.60 7.96 -1.79
N ALA A 20 11.24 7.10 -2.74
CA ALA A 20 11.85 5.78 -2.88
C ALA A 20 13.27 5.89 -3.46
N LEU A 21 14.26 5.45 -2.67
CA LEU A 21 15.68 5.51 -3.02
C LEU A 21 16.24 4.16 -3.46
N LEU A 22 15.72 3.06 -2.91
CA LEU A 22 16.06 1.69 -3.30
C LEU A 22 14.76 0.93 -3.55
N VAL A 23 14.60 0.33 -4.73
CA VAL A 23 13.37 -0.37 -5.10
C VAL A 23 13.66 -1.74 -5.71
N PRO A 24 12.79 -2.75 -5.48
CA PRO A 24 12.92 -4.05 -6.15
C PRO A 24 13.00 -3.91 -7.67
N GLY A 25 14.10 -4.41 -8.26
CA GLY A 25 14.38 -4.20 -9.69
C GLY A 25 13.37 -4.84 -10.66
N PHE A 26 12.53 -5.76 -10.19
CA PHE A 26 11.47 -6.38 -10.98
C PHE A 26 10.19 -5.53 -11.08
N LEU A 27 10.05 -4.49 -10.25
CA LEU A 27 8.88 -3.63 -10.24
C LEU A 27 9.00 -2.56 -11.33
N ARG A 28 7.94 -2.43 -12.14
CA ARG A 28 7.84 -1.37 -13.16
C ARG A 28 7.47 -0.03 -12.53
N GLU A 29 6.64 -0.06 -11.49
CA GLU A 29 6.15 1.09 -10.74
C GLU A 29 6.40 0.86 -9.24
N HIS A 30 6.83 1.90 -8.53
CA HIS A 30 7.25 1.81 -7.13
C HIS A 30 6.60 2.86 -6.22
N GLY A 31 5.65 3.65 -6.75
CA GLY A 31 4.91 4.65 -5.95
C GLY A 31 4.11 4.03 -4.80
N PHE A 32 3.75 2.74 -4.89
CA PHE A 32 3.08 2.06 -3.78
C PHE A 32 3.98 1.92 -2.54
N LEU A 33 5.32 1.91 -2.69
CA LEU A 33 6.22 1.84 -1.54
C LEU A 33 6.07 3.09 -0.68
N GLU A 34 6.01 4.27 -1.32
CA GLU A 34 5.80 5.55 -0.63
C GLU A 34 4.39 5.65 -0.03
N ALA A 35 3.39 5.05 -0.69
CA ALA A 35 2.01 5.02 -0.18
C ALA A 35 1.79 4.03 0.97
N THR A 36 2.58 2.95 1.04
CA THR A 36 2.38 1.84 1.99
C THR A 36 3.33 1.92 3.18
N ALA A 37 4.63 2.17 2.92
CA ALA A 37 5.63 2.30 3.95
C ALA A 37 5.50 3.67 4.60
N ILE A 38 4.66 3.73 5.63
CA ILE A 38 4.47 4.91 6.48
C ILE A 38 5.31 4.79 7.77
N PRO A 39 5.63 5.92 8.43
CA PRO A 39 6.25 5.92 9.75
C PRO A 39 5.52 5.04 10.76
N LEU A 40 6.28 4.50 11.70
CA LEU A 40 5.79 3.51 12.67
C LEU A 40 5.55 4.17 14.03
N ASP A 41 4.35 3.96 14.58
CA ASP A 41 3.98 4.43 15.93
C ASP A 41 4.52 3.45 16.99
N ASP A 42 5.80 3.60 17.36
CA ASP A 42 6.49 2.86 18.44
C ASP A 42 6.53 1.33 18.29
N VAL A 43 6.31 0.81 17.08
CA VAL A 43 6.47 -0.62 16.77
C VAL A 43 7.80 -0.89 16.07
N PRO A 44 8.49 -2.00 16.37
CA PRO A 44 9.82 -2.27 15.81
C PRO A 44 9.79 -2.53 14.31
N SER A 45 8.68 -3.05 13.79
CA SER A 45 8.46 -3.27 12.36
C SER A 45 6.97 -3.46 12.08
N ARG A 46 6.60 -3.35 10.80
CA ARG A 46 5.26 -3.64 10.30
C ARG A 46 5.35 -4.55 9.08
N ALA A 47 4.37 -5.43 8.93
CA ALA A 47 4.19 -6.28 7.76
C ALA A 47 2.80 -6.05 7.17
N VAL A 48 2.71 -5.90 5.85
CA VAL A 48 1.44 -5.70 5.13
C VAL A 48 1.43 -6.54 3.86
N ALA A 49 0.30 -7.20 3.58
CA ALA A 49 0.06 -7.85 2.32
C ALA A 49 -0.25 -6.81 1.22
N THR A 50 0.44 -6.92 0.09
CA THR A 50 0.28 -6.05 -1.08
C THR A 50 0.02 -6.91 -2.32
N PRO A 51 -0.44 -6.33 -3.44
CA PRO A 51 -0.54 -7.05 -4.72
C PRO A 51 0.79 -7.66 -5.21
N HIS A 52 1.93 -7.22 -4.67
CA HIS A 52 3.26 -7.67 -5.06
C HIS A 52 3.92 -8.64 -4.06
N GLY A 53 3.22 -9.00 -2.99
CA GLY A 53 3.75 -9.84 -1.91
C GLY A 53 3.61 -9.19 -0.52
N VAL A 54 4.30 -9.77 0.45
CA VAL A 54 4.36 -9.23 1.82
C VAL A 54 5.45 -8.18 1.90
N LEU A 55 5.08 -6.94 2.20
CA LEU A 55 6.01 -5.84 2.46
C LEU A 55 6.27 -5.78 3.97
N VAL A 56 7.54 -5.90 4.37
CA VAL A 56 7.97 -5.79 5.76
C VAL A 56 8.96 -4.64 5.90
N TRP A 57 8.76 -3.75 6.88
CA TRP A 57 9.64 -2.61 7.10
C TRP A 57 9.78 -2.22 8.55
N ALA A 58 10.87 -1.52 8.84
CA ALA A 58 11.19 -0.90 10.09
C ALA A 58 11.52 0.58 9.88
N GLU A 59 11.42 1.34 10.96
CA GLU A 59 11.86 2.72 11.01
C GLU A 59 13.26 2.79 11.60
N HIS A 60 14.14 3.58 10.98
CA HIS A 60 15.49 3.85 11.47
C HIS A 60 15.71 5.35 11.56
N ALA A 61 15.94 5.84 12.79
CA ALA A 61 16.33 7.22 13.03
C ALA A 61 17.79 7.42 12.62
N VAL A 62 18.03 8.33 11.68
CA VAL A 62 19.38 8.59 11.17
C VAL A 62 20.22 9.24 12.25
N THR A 63 21.42 8.72 12.47
CA THR A 63 22.39 9.29 13.41
C THR A 63 23.25 10.37 12.75
N ALA A 64 23.90 11.22 13.56
CA ALA A 64 24.82 12.23 13.04
C ALA A 64 26.00 11.63 12.24
N ALA A 65 26.47 10.44 12.63
CA ALA A 65 27.53 9.72 11.93
C ALA A 65 27.07 9.26 10.54
N GLU A 66 25.86 8.70 10.44
CA GLU A 66 25.27 8.27 9.16
C GLU A 66 24.95 9.46 8.26
N ALA A 67 24.44 10.55 8.83
CA ALA A 67 24.14 11.80 8.11
C ALA A 67 25.39 12.60 7.72
N ARG A 68 26.56 12.28 8.28
CA ARG A 68 27.80 13.07 8.18
C ARG A 68 27.59 14.54 8.54
N GLY A 69 26.87 14.78 9.63
CA GLY A 69 26.46 16.11 10.08
C GLY A 69 25.18 16.08 10.90
N GLU A 70 24.47 17.19 10.96
CA GLU A 70 23.19 17.27 11.68
C GLU A 70 22.16 16.31 11.03
N PRO A 71 21.55 15.38 11.79
CA PRO A 71 20.59 14.41 11.26
C PRO A 71 19.18 15.01 11.13
N ARG A 72 19.10 16.22 10.55
CA ARG A 72 17.85 16.95 10.32
C ARG A 72 17.81 17.52 8.91
N ASP A 73 16.60 17.73 8.42
CA ASP A 73 16.37 18.46 7.17
C ASP A 73 16.45 19.99 7.38
N GLU A 74 16.34 20.75 6.30
CA GLU A 74 16.41 22.22 6.32
C GLU A 74 15.30 22.89 7.14
N TYR A 75 14.24 22.14 7.46
CA TYR A 75 13.13 22.58 8.30
C TYR A 75 13.28 22.10 9.76
N GLY A 76 14.43 21.52 10.12
CA GLY A 76 14.74 21.05 11.46
C GLY A 76 14.03 19.74 11.84
N ARG A 77 13.39 19.05 10.90
CA ARG A 77 12.72 17.76 11.16
C ARG A 77 13.77 16.65 11.13
N PRO A 78 13.66 15.61 11.97
CA PRO A 78 14.63 14.51 11.99
C PRO A 78 14.62 13.75 10.66
N LEU A 79 15.80 13.27 10.25
CA LEU A 79 15.95 12.37 9.12
C LEU A 79 15.60 10.94 9.56
N VAL A 80 14.70 10.30 8.84
CA VAL A 80 14.16 8.98 9.16
C VAL A 80 14.14 8.13 7.89
N LEU A 81 14.54 6.87 8.03
CA LEU A 81 14.52 5.86 6.98
C LEU A 81 13.41 4.85 7.24
N LEU A 82 12.61 4.57 6.21
CA LEU A 82 11.69 3.46 6.18
C LEU A 82 12.32 2.39 5.29
N HIS A 83 12.93 1.39 5.93
CA HIS A 83 13.69 0.37 5.24
C HIS A 83 13.11 -1.01 5.49
N GLY A 84 13.29 -1.90 4.52
CA GLY A 84 12.83 -3.26 4.69
C GLY A 84 12.92 -4.05 3.40
N PHE A 85 12.02 -5.01 3.22
CA PHE A 85 12.00 -5.85 2.05
C PHE A 85 10.59 -6.21 1.59
N LEU A 86 10.47 -6.51 0.30
CA LEU A 86 9.30 -7.10 -0.32
C LEU A 86 9.55 -8.59 -0.54
N CYS A 87 8.63 -9.44 -0.07
CA CYS A 87 8.68 -10.90 -0.23
C CYS A 87 7.47 -11.38 -1.07
N PRO A 88 7.65 -11.60 -2.38
CA PRO A 88 6.59 -12.09 -3.28
C PRO A 88 6.17 -13.54 -3.01
N ASP A 89 7.09 -14.35 -2.48
CA ASP A 89 6.93 -15.81 -2.40
C ASP A 89 6.14 -16.29 -1.16
N GLY A 90 5.76 -15.38 -0.25
CA GLY A 90 4.94 -15.68 0.92
C GLY A 90 5.33 -14.90 2.17
N GLU A 91 4.75 -15.29 3.30
CA GLU A 91 5.04 -14.68 4.59
C GLU A 91 6.46 -15.07 5.08
N PRO A 92 7.33 -14.12 5.42
CA PRO A 92 8.69 -14.40 5.87
C PRO A 92 8.70 -14.99 7.29
N VAL A 93 9.46 -16.06 7.50
CA VAL A 93 9.62 -16.71 8.82
C VAL A 93 10.60 -15.93 9.70
N THR A 94 11.66 -15.39 9.10
CA THR A 94 12.79 -14.75 9.80
C THR A 94 12.86 -13.25 9.51
N ALA A 95 11.75 -12.54 9.72
CA ALA A 95 11.62 -11.12 9.34
C ALA A 95 12.65 -10.20 10.03
N SER A 96 12.91 -10.39 11.32
CA SER A 96 13.85 -9.55 12.08
C SER A 96 15.30 -9.68 11.59
N ALA A 97 15.76 -10.91 11.32
CA ALA A 97 17.10 -11.16 10.78
C ALA A 97 17.24 -10.58 9.36
N ALA A 98 16.20 -10.71 8.54
CA ALA A 98 16.17 -10.10 7.21
C ALA A 98 16.19 -8.56 7.29
N LEU A 99 15.45 -7.95 8.22
CA LEU A 99 15.46 -6.51 8.43
C LEU A 99 16.87 -5.98 8.77
N ALA A 100 17.58 -6.64 9.69
CA ALA A 100 18.95 -6.27 10.04
C ALA A 100 19.90 -6.29 8.82
N TRP A 101 19.72 -7.26 7.93
CA TRP A 101 20.46 -7.31 6.67
C TRP A 101 20.11 -6.13 5.75
N THR A 102 18.81 -5.81 5.62
CA THR A 102 18.37 -4.68 4.77
C THR A 102 18.84 -3.32 5.27
N THR A 103 19.06 -3.14 6.58
CA THR A 103 19.60 -1.89 7.15
C THR A 103 20.92 -1.50 6.51
N THR A 104 21.81 -2.48 6.27
CA THR A 104 23.13 -2.20 5.67
C THR A 104 22.99 -1.68 4.23
N ALA A 105 22.12 -2.30 3.43
CA ALA A 105 21.85 -1.87 2.05
C ALA A 105 21.17 -0.49 2.01
N ALA A 106 20.25 -0.23 2.94
CA ALA A 106 19.58 1.04 3.10
C ALA A 106 20.56 2.17 3.44
N LEU A 107 21.39 2.00 4.48
CA LEU A 107 22.37 3.01 4.89
C LEU A 107 23.40 3.29 3.79
N THR A 108 23.84 2.26 3.07
CA THR A 108 24.75 2.41 1.92
C THR A 108 24.12 3.25 0.80
N THR A 109 22.86 2.96 0.47
CA THR A 109 22.10 3.72 -0.55
C THR A 109 21.86 5.16 -0.09
N TYR A 110 21.44 5.33 1.16
CA TYR A 110 21.18 6.63 1.75
C TYR A 110 22.43 7.52 1.81
N GLY A 111 23.59 6.95 2.10
CA GLY A 111 24.86 7.66 2.07
C GLY A 111 25.22 8.20 0.67
N ARG A 112 24.91 7.45 -0.40
CA ARG A 112 25.05 7.93 -1.79
C ARG A 112 24.04 9.02 -2.12
N PHE A 113 22.81 8.85 -1.68
CA PHE A 113 21.76 9.86 -1.84
C PHE A 113 22.12 11.18 -1.17
N LEU A 114 22.60 11.18 0.08
CA LEU A 114 23.02 12.41 0.76
C LEU A 114 24.24 13.08 0.10
N ALA A 115 25.09 12.32 -0.61
CA ALA A 115 26.24 12.87 -1.31
C ALA A 115 25.85 13.64 -2.58
N ASP A 116 24.74 13.31 -3.22
CA ASP A 116 24.23 13.96 -4.44
C ASP A 116 22.69 13.97 -4.46
N GLU A 117 22.08 14.68 -3.51
CA GLU A 117 20.63 14.61 -3.28
C GLU A 117 19.79 15.07 -4.50
N GLU A 118 20.28 16.06 -5.25
CA GLU A 118 19.60 16.61 -6.42
C GLU A 118 19.77 15.72 -7.66
N GLY A 119 20.96 15.11 -7.84
CA GLY A 119 21.25 14.22 -8.96
C GLY A 119 20.82 12.76 -8.73
N PHE A 120 20.54 12.36 -7.49
CA PHE A 120 20.28 10.97 -7.15
C PHE A 120 19.10 10.37 -7.90
N ARG A 121 19.35 9.19 -8.49
CA ARG A 121 18.35 8.34 -9.13
C ARG A 121 18.09 7.13 -8.27
N THR A 122 16.83 6.72 -8.21
CA THR A 122 16.40 5.52 -7.49
C THR A 122 17.20 4.30 -7.95
N ASP A 123 17.85 3.64 -6.99
CA ASP A 123 18.60 2.41 -7.22
C ASP A 123 17.67 1.21 -7.30
N ARG A 124 18.08 0.21 -8.09
CA ARG A 124 17.42 -1.09 -8.13
C ARG A 124 18.11 -2.05 -7.17
N SER A 125 17.32 -2.76 -6.37
CA SER A 125 17.83 -3.81 -5.51
C SER A 125 17.85 -5.17 -6.17
N GLU A 126 18.82 -5.97 -5.76
CA GLU A 126 18.95 -7.39 -6.08
C GLU A 126 18.21 -8.26 -5.05
N PRO A 127 17.71 -9.43 -5.46
CA PRO A 127 17.08 -10.36 -4.53
C PRO A 127 18.09 -10.96 -3.55
N PHE A 128 17.62 -11.27 -2.35
CA PHE A 128 18.30 -12.13 -1.39
C PHE A 128 17.41 -13.32 -0.99
N PRO A 129 17.99 -14.47 -0.62
CA PRO A 129 17.22 -15.63 -0.17
C PRO A 129 16.61 -15.36 1.21
N ILE A 130 15.38 -15.81 1.42
CA ILE A 130 14.68 -15.74 2.71
C ILE A 130 13.86 -17.00 2.95
N GLU A 131 13.69 -17.38 4.21
CA GLU A 131 12.76 -18.44 4.57
C GLU A 131 11.33 -17.91 4.59
N VAL A 132 10.45 -18.58 3.84
CA VAL A 132 9.02 -18.29 3.80
C VAL A 132 8.21 -19.45 4.36
N ALA A 133 7.11 -19.11 5.02
CA ALA A 133 6.15 -20.07 5.54
C ALA A 133 5.61 -20.91 4.37
N ALA A 134 5.50 -22.22 4.59
CA ALA A 134 4.85 -23.08 3.61
C ALA A 134 3.37 -22.72 3.57
N VAL A 135 2.92 -22.05 2.51
CA VAL A 135 1.50 -21.84 2.28
C VAL A 135 0.91 -23.22 1.97
N ALA A 136 0.21 -23.82 2.92
CA ALA A 136 -0.66 -24.95 2.65
C ALA A 136 -1.76 -24.45 1.71
N ARG A 137 -1.54 -24.55 0.39
CA ARG A 137 -2.60 -24.34 -0.57
C ARG A 137 -3.73 -25.30 -0.18
N PRO A 138 -4.95 -24.84 0.09
CA PRO A 138 -6.08 -25.75 0.17
C PRO A 138 -6.06 -26.54 -1.13
N ARG A 139 -5.90 -27.86 -1.06
CA ARG A 139 -6.24 -28.71 -2.19
C ARG A 139 -7.72 -28.49 -2.38
N VAL A 140 -8.09 -27.60 -3.31
CA VAL A 140 -9.38 -27.66 -3.94
C VAL A 140 -9.42 -29.06 -4.53
N ALA A 141 -10.16 -29.96 -3.87
CA ALA A 141 -10.49 -31.23 -4.49
C ALA A 141 -11.09 -30.86 -5.86
N PRO A 142 -10.60 -31.44 -6.96
CA PRO A 142 -11.26 -31.21 -8.25
C PRO A 142 -12.76 -31.46 -8.02
N PRO A 143 -13.64 -30.57 -8.51
CA PRO A 143 -15.07 -30.79 -8.40
C PRO A 143 -15.34 -32.21 -8.87
N GLU A 144 -16.07 -33.00 -8.06
CA GLU A 144 -16.50 -34.33 -8.46
C GLU A 144 -17.04 -34.22 -9.89
N GLU A 145 -16.43 -34.96 -10.81
CA GLU A 145 -16.89 -34.97 -12.19
C GLU A 145 -18.40 -35.27 -12.15
N PRO A 146 -19.25 -34.44 -12.78
CA PRO A 146 -20.69 -34.71 -12.79
C PRO A 146 -20.88 -36.10 -13.38
N ALA A 147 -21.51 -36.99 -12.58
CA ALA A 147 -21.83 -38.34 -13.00
C ALA A 147 -22.52 -38.28 -14.36
N ARG A 148 -21.92 -38.91 -15.37
CA ARG A 148 -22.43 -38.91 -16.74
C ARG A 148 -23.89 -39.37 -16.72
N PRO A 149 -24.84 -38.58 -17.23
CA PRO A 149 -26.22 -39.03 -17.35
C PRO A 149 -26.27 -40.17 -18.37
N VAL A 150 -26.79 -41.31 -17.92
CA VAL A 150 -27.11 -42.46 -18.78
C VAL A 150 -28.13 -41.99 -19.82
N ARG A 151 -27.75 -42.06 -21.11
CA ARG A 151 -28.59 -41.70 -22.25
C ARG A 151 -29.84 -42.59 -22.30
N GLY A 152 -30.95 -42.10 -21.76
CA GLY A 152 -32.30 -42.57 -22.03
C GLY A 152 -32.91 -41.79 -23.19
N LEU A 153 -33.40 -42.52 -24.19
CA LEU A 153 -33.81 -42.06 -25.51
C LEU A 153 -35.33 -41.88 -25.55
N VAL A 154 -35.84 -40.65 -25.41
CA VAL A 154 -37.23 -40.21 -25.70
C VAL A 154 -37.11 -38.68 -25.86
N GLY A 155 -37.53 -37.97 -26.90
CA GLY A 155 -38.63 -38.08 -27.85
C GLY A 155 -38.99 -36.63 -28.20
N ALA A 156 -39.32 -36.36 -29.46
CA ALA A 156 -39.41 -35.04 -30.09
C ALA A 156 -40.43 -34.07 -29.46
N GLY A 157 -40.21 -32.75 -29.63
CA GLY A 157 -41.23 -31.74 -29.34
C GLY A 157 -40.81 -30.26 -29.44
N ALA A 158 -40.75 -29.76 -30.67
CA ALA A 158 -41.16 -28.42 -31.15
C ALA A 158 -40.74 -27.08 -30.48
N ALA A 159 -40.30 -26.18 -31.38
CA ALA A 159 -40.58 -24.72 -31.51
C ALA A 159 -40.12 -23.77 -30.38
N ALA A 160 -39.05 -22.99 -30.58
CA ALA A 160 -38.96 -21.70 -31.31
C ALA A 160 -39.51 -20.48 -30.55
N LEU A 161 -38.62 -19.57 -30.14
CA LEU A 161 -38.85 -18.12 -30.20
C LEU A 161 -37.52 -17.34 -30.12
N VAL A 162 -37.24 -16.64 -31.21
CA VAL A 162 -36.17 -15.66 -31.39
C VAL A 162 -36.62 -14.35 -30.76
N VAL A 163 -35.80 -13.76 -29.89
CA VAL A 163 -35.88 -12.32 -29.60
C VAL A 163 -34.49 -11.71 -29.76
N ALA A 164 -34.35 -10.98 -30.86
CA ALA A 164 -33.28 -10.04 -31.11
C ALA A 164 -33.47 -8.79 -30.23
N GLY A 165 -32.42 -8.37 -29.54
CA GLY A 165 -32.37 -7.08 -28.85
C GLY A 165 -31.23 -6.24 -29.44
N ALA A 166 -31.56 -5.40 -30.41
CA ALA A 166 -30.65 -4.45 -31.03
C ALA A 166 -31.04 -3.01 -30.63
N VAL A 167 -30.04 -2.29 -30.11
CA VAL A 167 -29.76 -0.84 -30.27
C VAL A 167 -30.75 0.20 -29.74
N ALA A 168 -30.23 1.07 -28.86
CA ALA A 168 -30.39 2.51 -29.00
C ALA A 168 -29.08 3.22 -28.63
N ALA A 169 -28.43 3.80 -29.64
CA ALA A 169 -27.45 4.87 -29.50
C ALA A 169 -28.15 6.23 -29.49
N VAL A 170 -27.46 7.28 -29.03
CA VAL A 170 -27.51 8.73 -29.39
C VAL A 170 -27.00 9.50 -28.15
N VAL A 171 -25.73 9.92 -28.12
CA VAL A 171 -25.15 11.19 -28.62
C VAL A 171 -25.55 12.41 -27.78
N GLY A 172 -24.51 13.05 -27.24
CA GLY A 172 -24.53 14.41 -26.71
C GLY A 172 -23.12 14.98 -26.67
N PHE A 173 -22.55 15.27 -27.85
CA PHE A 173 -21.39 16.14 -28.00
C PHE A 173 -21.90 17.59 -27.98
N ALA A 174 -21.38 18.41 -27.08
CA ALA A 174 -21.44 19.87 -27.22
C ALA A 174 -20.09 20.44 -26.76
N SER A 175 -19.29 20.87 -27.74
CA SER A 175 -18.17 21.79 -27.56
C SER A 175 -18.67 23.21 -27.77
N ALA A 176 -18.30 24.12 -26.87
CA ALA A 176 -18.17 25.58 -26.97
C ALA A 176 -18.29 26.10 -25.53
N GLY A 177 -17.49 27.00 -25.00
CA GLY A 177 -16.45 27.89 -25.49
C GLY A 177 -16.04 28.73 -24.28
N ASP A 178 -14.91 29.42 -24.40
CA ASP A 178 -14.37 30.40 -23.44
C ASP A 178 -15.42 31.21 -22.67
N ASP A 179 -15.27 31.29 -21.35
CA ASP A 179 -15.14 32.57 -20.65
C ASP A 179 -14.74 32.33 -19.18
N ALA A 180 -13.59 32.87 -18.80
CA ALA A 180 -13.11 32.87 -17.44
C ALA A 180 -13.82 33.96 -16.61
N PRO A 181 -14.45 33.65 -15.47
CA PRO A 181 -14.86 34.68 -14.52
C PRO A 181 -13.70 35.03 -13.59
N VAL A 182 -13.32 36.30 -13.62
CA VAL A 182 -12.43 36.96 -12.66
C VAL A 182 -13.08 36.90 -11.27
N LEU A 183 -12.52 36.13 -10.34
CA LEU A 183 -12.97 36.14 -8.94
C LEU A 183 -12.27 37.27 -8.18
N SER A 184 -13.06 38.29 -7.84
CA SER A 184 -12.73 39.29 -6.81
C SER A 184 -12.77 38.65 -5.42
N PRO A 185 -12.00 39.17 -4.44
CA PRO A 185 -11.73 38.49 -3.17
C PRO A 185 -12.96 38.42 -2.24
N CYS A 186 -13.23 37.22 -1.71
CA CYS A 186 -14.26 37.00 -0.69
C CYS A 186 -13.93 37.73 0.62
N ALA A 187 -14.93 38.45 1.14
CA ALA A 187 -14.95 39.00 2.49
C ALA A 187 -14.94 37.88 3.54
N ARG A 188 -14.34 38.16 4.70
CA ARG A 188 -14.35 37.29 5.88
C ARG A 188 -15.75 37.29 6.49
N ASP A 189 -16.51 36.22 6.27
CA ASP A 189 -17.64 35.89 7.13
C ASP A 189 -17.18 35.02 8.30
N VAL A 190 -17.53 35.48 9.50
CA VAL A 190 -17.37 34.76 10.76
C VAL A 190 -18.43 33.66 10.80
N VAL A 191 -18.01 32.40 10.78
CA VAL A 191 -18.91 31.25 10.99
C VAL A 191 -19.00 30.96 12.48
N GLU A 192 -20.16 31.23 13.07
CA GLU A 192 -20.58 30.72 14.37
C GLU A 192 -20.86 29.21 14.24
N LEU A 193 -20.08 28.37 14.92
CA LEU A 193 -20.31 26.93 15.01
C LEU A 193 -21.43 26.64 16.01
N THR A 194 -22.68 26.59 15.54
CA THR A 194 -23.78 25.97 16.29
C THR A 194 -24.01 24.56 15.75
N GLY A 195 -23.46 23.55 16.43
CA GLY A 195 -23.71 22.15 16.09
C GLY A 195 -22.79 21.20 16.83
N THR A 196 -23.30 20.55 17.87
CA THR A 196 -22.64 19.45 18.58
C THR A 196 -22.39 18.30 17.59
N PRO A 197 -21.15 17.83 17.37
CA PRO A 197 -20.90 16.72 16.46
C PRO A 197 -21.47 15.43 17.06
N THR A 198 -22.44 14.84 16.37
CA THR A 198 -22.87 13.46 16.62
C THR A 198 -21.80 12.55 16.06
N VAL A 199 -21.01 11.95 16.95
CA VAL A 199 -19.94 11.00 16.58
C VAL A 199 -20.58 9.74 15.97
N PRO A 200 -20.19 9.29 14.77
CA PRO A 200 -20.58 7.98 14.29
C PRO A 200 -19.87 6.90 15.12
N ALA A 201 -20.64 6.12 15.89
CA ALA A 201 -20.11 4.96 16.59
C ALA A 201 -19.70 3.89 15.56
N ALA A 202 -18.42 3.52 15.55
CA ALA A 202 -17.96 2.37 14.80
C ALA A 202 -18.70 1.11 15.29
N THR A 203 -19.19 0.28 14.38
CA THR A 203 -19.84 -1.00 14.70
C THR A 203 -18.99 -2.13 14.16
N CYS A 204 -18.76 -3.17 14.95
CA CYS A 204 -18.13 -4.41 14.51
C CYS A 204 -19.14 -5.57 14.55
N VAL A 205 -18.95 -6.60 13.73
CA VAL A 205 -19.83 -7.78 13.74
C VAL A 205 -19.15 -8.90 14.52
N ARG A 206 -19.79 -9.38 15.59
CA ARG A 206 -19.37 -10.53 16.40
C ARG A 206 -20.45 -11.58 16.35
N ASP A 207 -20.12 -12.80 15.93
CA ASP A 207 -21.08 -13.92 15.78
C ASP A 207 -22.33 -13.55 14.94
N GLY A 208 -22.12 -12.78 13.86
CA GLY A 208 -23.21 -12.32 12.98
C GLY A 208 -24.08 -11.20 13.55
N LYS A 209 -23.77 -10.66 14.73
CA LYS A 209 -24.50 -9.55 15.36
C LYS A 209 -23.66 -8.26 15.39
N PRO A 210 -24.22 -7.11 15.00
CA PRO A 210 -23.52 -5.82 15.10
C PRO A 210 -23.42 -5.38 16.58
N VAL A 211 -22.22 -5.02 17.01
CA VAL A 211 -21.89 -4.51 18.35
C VAL A 211 -21.31 -3.10 18.21
N PRO A 212 -21.89 -2.08 18.86
CA PRO A 212 -21.36 -0.72 18.85
C PRO A 212 -20.12 -0.60 19.73
N TYR A 213 -19.11 0.12 19.23
CA TYR A 213 -17.92 0.48 20.00
C TYR A 213 -18.21 1.74 20.83
N SER A 214 -18.19 1.62 22.15
CA SER A 214 -18.17 2.77 23.05
C SER A 214 -16.73 3.05 23.45
N LEU A 215 -16.18 4.19 23.05
CA LEU A 215 -14.89 4.65 23.56
C LEU A 215 -15.01 4.88 25.08
N PRO A 216 -14.06 4.41 25.91
CA PRO A 216 -14.05 4.71 27.33
C PRO A 216 -13.92 6.23 27.54
N PRO A 217 -14.61 6.82 28.55
CA PRO A 217 -14.57 8.25 28.78
C PRO A 217 -13.13 8.71 29.07
N SER A 218 -12.64 9.62 28.23
CA SER A 218 -11.36 10.31 28.41
C SER A 218 -11.35 11.03 29.77
N ARG A 219 -10.55 10.55 30.72
CA ARG A 219 -10.19 11.34 31.91
C ARG A 219 -9.27 12.46 31.45
N ARG A 220 -9.78 13.69 31.44
CA ARG A 220 -8.96 14.91 31.37
C ARG A 220 -8.47 15.29 32.78
N PRO A 221 -7.31 15.94 32.89
CA PRO A 221 -6.51 16.08 34.11
C PRO A 221 -7.17 16.91 35.21
#